data_AF-A0A1G8VAJ5-F1
#
_entry.id   AF-A0A1G8VAJ5-F1
#
_cell.length_a   1.000
_cell.length_b   1.000
_cell.length_c   1.000
_cell.angle_alpha   90.00
_cell.angle_beta   90.00
_cell.angle_gamma   90.00
#
_symmetry.space_group_name_H-M   'P 1'
#
loop_
_entity.id
_entity.type
_entity.pdbx_description
1 polymer ?
#
loop_
_entity_poly.entity_id
_entity_poly.type
_entity_poly.pdbx_seq_one_letter_code
_entity_poly.pdbx_strand_id
1 'polypeptide(L)'
;MNLINEINTIIIEVSSVLGKPIEKHNYKIIDRGIPHQPKTLPIQSMGIYTFWYDGEFLKIGKAGPNSNARFFSQHYNPRSAKSTLAASILEDKAMQGKGINEGNVGQWIKNNCRRIDILLDSDLGIFSLELIEAALHYKYEPVYEGFAAQRKIHKV
;
A
#
# COMPACT_ATOMS: atom_id res chain seq x y z
N MET A 1 -9.18 -12.80 -9.63
CA MET A 1 -9.44 -11.39 -9.30
C MET A 1 -8.35 -10.53 -9.94
N ASN A 2 -8.71 -9.50 -10.72
CA ASN A 2 -7.71 -8.60 -11.33
C ASN A 2 -7.61 -7.33 -10.47
N LEU A 3 -6.70 -7.34 -9.49
CA LEU A 3 -6.50 -6.23 -8.54
C LEU A 3 -6.18 -4.90 -9.27
N ILE A 4 -5.44 -4.94 -10.38
CA ILE A 4 -5.10 -3.73 -11.14
C ILE A 4 -6.37 -3.08 -11.70
N ASN A 5 -7.25 -3.87 -12.32
CA ASN A 5 -8.49 -3.36 -12.88
C ASN A 5 -9.42 -2.85 -11.79
N GLU A 6 -9.51 -3.55 -10.65
CA GLU A 6 -10.36 -3.11 -9.53
C GLU A 6 -9.87 -1.79 -8.93
N ILE A 7 -8.57 -1.67 -8.65
CA ILE A 7 -7.97 -0.41 -8.17
C ILE A 7 -8.21 0.72 -9.18
N ASN A 8 -8.05 0.45 -10.48
CA ASN A 8 -8.31 1.42 -11.54
C ASN A 8 -9.77 1.92 -11.51
N THR A 9 -10.72 0.99 -11.41
CA THR A 9 -12.15 1.30 -11.32
C THR A 9 -12.44 2.16 -10.10
N ILE A 10 -11.91 1.82 -8.92
CA ILE A 10 -12.09 2.61 -7.69
C ILE A 10 -11.61 4.05 -7.86
N ILE A 11 -10.41 4.24 -8.40
CA ILE A 11 -9.85 5.59 -8.61
C ILE A 11 -10.77 6.42 -9.51
N ILE A 12 -11.22 5.85 -10.63
CA ILE A 12 -12.08 6.56 -11.60
C ILE A 12 -13.44 6.86 -10.98
N GLU A 13 -14.11 5.88 -10.38
CA GLU A 13 -15.47 6.04 -9.88
C GLU A 13 -15.54 7.00 -8.70
N VAL A 14 -14.67 6.83 -7.69
CA VAL A 14 -14.69 7.67 -6.49
C VAL A 14 -14.36 9.13 -6.83
N SER A 15 -13.35 9.37 -7.68
CA SER A 15 -13.01 10.74 -8.08
C SER A 15 -14.11 11.39 -8.94
N SER A 16 -14.78 10.61 -9.80
CA SER A 16 -15.90 11.07 -10.63
C SER A 16 -17.12 11.46 -9.78
N VAL A 17 -17.48 10.64 -8.79
CA VAL A 17 -18.60 10.94 -7.86
C VAL A 17 -18.38 12.25 -7.11
N LEU A 18 -17.13 12.60 -6.82
CA LEU A 18 -16.77 13.84 -6.13
C LEU A 18 -16.63 15.06 -7.06
N GLY A 19 -16.93 14.91 -8.36
CA GLY A 19 -16.88 16.01 -9.34
C GLY A 19 -15.48 16.47 -9.70
N LYS A 20 -14.43 15.68 -9.37
CA LYS A 20 -13.02 15.97 -9.70
C LYS A 20 -12.36 14.70 -10.27
N PRO A 21 -12.77 14.24 -11.46
CA PRO A 21 -12.29 12.97 -12.01
C PRO A 21 -10.76 12.98 -12.19
N ILE A 22 -10.10 11.92 -11.75
CA ILE A 22 -8.67 11.72 -11.97
C ILE A 22 -8.47 10.99 -13.29
N GLU A 23 -7.92 11.69 -14.27
CA GLU A 23 -7.71 11.13 -15.61
C GLU A 23 -6.61 10.07 -15.63
N LYS A 24 -6.77 9.08 -16.53
CA LYS A 24 -5.87 7.92 -16.60
C LYS A 24 -4.42 8.27 -16.92
N HIS A 25 -4.18 9.38 -17.62
CA HIS A 25 -2.82 9.82 -17.94
C HIS A 25 -2.06 10.37 -16.73
N ASN A 26 -2.76 10.77 -15.66
CA ASN A 26 -2.16 11.35 -14.44
C ASN A 26 -1.72 10.30 -13.42
N TYR A 27 -1.95 9.01 -13.69
CA TYR A 27 -1.50 7.95 -12.79
C TYR A 27 -1.19 6.64 -13.52
N LYS A 28 -0.34 5.82 -12.89
CA LYS A 28 0.05 4.50 -13.38
C LYS A 28 -0.05 3.47 -12.27
N ILE A 29 -0.71 2.35 -12.54
CA ILE A 29 -0.74 1.19 -11.64
C ILE A 29 0.28 0.19 -12.14
N ILE A 30 1.21 -0.22 -11.27
CA ILE A 30 2.29 -1.15 -11.59
C ILE A 30 2.25 -2.30 -10.61
N ASP A 31 1.96 -3.48 -11.12
CA ASP A 31 2.15 -4.71 -10.36
C ASP A 31 3.62 -5.13 -10.42
N ARG A 32 4.26 -5.14 -9.24
CA ARG A 32 5.66 -5.55 -9.05
C ARG A 32 5.80 -7.06 -8.85
N GLY A 33 4.68 -7.80 -8.76
CA GLY A 33 4.66 -9.26 -8.68
C GLY A 33 5.16 -9.82 -7.35
N ILE A 34 5.54 -11.10 -7.37
CA ILE A 34 6.20 -11.86 -6.31
C ILE A 34 7.30 -12.70 -6.99
N PRO A 35 8.58 -12.64 -6.58
CA PRO A 35 9.14 -11.67 -5.65
C PRO A 35 9.08 -10.26 -6.24
N HIS A 36 8.83 -9.24 -5.41
CA HIS A 36 8.85 -7.86 -5.87
C HIS A 36 10.18 -7.17 -5.63
N GLN A 37 10.48 -6.19 -6.48
CA GLN A 37 11.59 -5.26 -6.29
C GLN A 37 11.04 -3.85 -6.04
N PRO A 38 11.30 -3.23 -4.87
CA PRO A 38 10.91 -1.85 -4.64
C PRO A 38 11.65 -0.91 -5.61
N LYS A 39 10.97 0.15 -6.03
CA LYS A 39 11.54 1.24 -6.82
C LYS A 39 11.29 2.56 -6.12
N THR A 40 12.15 3.54 -6.34
CA THR A 40 11.95 4.89 -5.85
C THR A 40 10.78 5.56 -6.57
N LEU A 41 10.18 6.56 -5.93
CA LEU A 41 9.26 7.47 -6.60
C LEU A 41 10.02 8.21 -7.72
N PRO A 42 9.44 8.30 -8.94
CA PRO A 42 9.91 9.24 -9.95
C PRO A 42 9.91 10.69 -9.46
N ILE A 43 10.66 11.55 -10.13
CA ILE A 43 10.61 13.00 -9.91
C ILE A 43 9.18 13.50 -10.19
N GLN A 44 8.71 14.50 -9.43
CA GLN A 44 7.36 15.06 -9.55
C GLN A 44 6.25 14.00 -9.44
N SER A 45 6.44 13.03 -8.55
CA SER A 45 5.43 12.02 -8.28
C SER A 45 5.16 11.84 -6.81
N MET A 46 3.97 11.35 -6.52
CA MET A 46 3.56 10.79 -5.26
C MET A 46 3.05 9.37 -5.52
N GLY A 47 2.83 8.58 -4.47
CA GLY A 47 2.41 7.21 -4.69
C GLY A 47 1.72 6.53 -3.52
N ILE A 48 0.84 5.60 -3.88
CA ILE A 48 0.32 4.56 -2.98
C ILE A 48 1.11 3.28 -3.23
N TYR A 49 1.45 2.58 -2.17
CA TYR A 49 2.03 1.25 -2.22
C TYR A 49 1.16 0.28 -1.43
N THR A 50 1.07 -0.94 -1.94
CA THR A 50 0.27 -2.00 -1.33
C THR A 50 1.11 -3.26 -1.14
N PHE A 51 0.78 -4.04 -0.12
CA PHE A 51 1.37 -5.36 0.13
C PHE A 51 0.25 -6.37 0.34
N TRP A 52 0.11 -7.31 -0.59
CA TRP A 52 -0.91 -8.36 -0.57
C TRP A 52 -0.26 -9.71 -0.27
N TYR A 53 -0.87 -10.49 0.63
CA TYR A 53 -0.39 -11.80 1.05
C TYR A 53 -1.59 -12.66 1.46
N ASP A 54 -1.60 -13.91 1.03
CA ASP A 54 -2.57 -14.93 1.47
C ASP A 54 -4.06 -14.52 1.36
N GLY A 55 -4.42 -13.87 0.24
CA GLY A 55 -5.81 -13.47 0.00
C GLY A 55 -6.15 -12.03 0.38
N GLU A 56 -5.35 -11.38 1.23
CA GLU A 56 -5.69 -10.08 1.81
C GLU A 56 -4.56 -9.04 1.68
N PHE A 57 -4.93 -7.76 1.82
CA PHE A 57 -3.93 -6.69 1.91
C PHE A 57 -3.42 -6.60 3.35
N LEU A 58 -2.12 -6.77 3.54
CA LEU A 58 -1.48 -6.55 4.84
C LEU A 58 -1.37 -5.06 5.14
N LYS A 59 -0.98 -4.27 4.13
CA LYS A 59 -0.73 -2.84 4.28
C LYS A 59 -0.99 -2.07 2.98
N ILE A 60 -1.55 -0.88 3.11
CA ILE A 60 -1.73 0.09 2.03
C ILE A 60 -1.31 1.43 2.60
N GLY A 61 -0.33 2.11 2.00
CA GLY A 61 0.12 3.41 2.50
C GLY A 61 0.52 4.36 1.40
N LYS A 62 0.66 5.64 1.75
CA LYS A 62 1.04 6.71 0.82
C LYS A 62 2.43 7.30 1.08
N ALA A 63 2.99 7.88 0.03
CA ALA A 63 4.17 8.71 0.06
C ALA A 63 4.00 9.93 -0.84
N GLY A 64 4.13 11.13 -0.27
CA GLY A 64 4.22 12.37 -1.05
C GLY A 64 5.60 12.53 -1.72
N PRO A 65 5.80 13.59 -2.51
CA PRO A 65 7.03 13.79 -3.30
C PRO A 65 8.31 13.80 -2.46
N ASN A 66 8.24 14.32 -1.24
CA ASN A 66 9.37 14.41 -0.31
C ASN A 66 9.46 13.22 0.67
N SER A 67 8.74 12.12 0.41
CA SER A 67 8.62 10.97 1.33
C SER A 67 9.06 9.65 0.71
N ASN A 68 10.02 9.67 -0.23
CA ASN A 68 10.48 8.49 -0.96
C ASN A 68 10.87 7.30 -0.06
N ALA A 69 11.42 7.54 1.14
CA ALA A 69 11.78 6.47 2.07
C ALA A 69 10.57 5.59 2.45
N ARG A 70 9.38 6.17 2.63
CA ARG A 70 8.13 5.43 2.91
C ARG A 70 7.79 4.48 1.76
N PHE A 71 7.94 4.96 0.53
CA PHE A 71 7.64 4.18 -0.67
C PHE A 71 8.69 3.08 -0.95
N PHE A 72 9.97 3.39 -0.76
CA PHE A 72 11.07 2.57 -1.25
C PHE A 72 11.63 1.58 -0.24
N SER A 73 11.89 1.98 1.01
CA SER A 73 12.77 1.21 1.90
C SER A 73 12.21 0.94 3.30
N GLN A 74 11.42 1.84 3.88
CA GLN A 74 11.04 1.76 5.29
C GLN A 74 10.27 0.49 5.65
N HIS A 75 9.42 -0.03 4.75
CA HIS A 75 8.59 -1.21 5.05
C HIS A 75 9.38 -2.52 5.17
N TYR A 76 10.66 -2.55 4.80
CA TYR A 76 11.50 -3.74 4.85
C TYR A 76 12.40 -3.80 6.09
N ASN A 77 12.46 -2.75 6.89
CA ASN A 77 13.28 -2.70 8.11
C ASN A 77 12.39 -2.32 9.31
N PRO A 78 12.24 -3.21 10.30
CA PRO A 78 11.31 -2.99 11.42
C PRO A 78 11.68 -1.77 12.27
N ARG A 79 12.95 -1.33 12.24
CA ARG A 79 13.44 -0.20 13.04
C ARG A 79 13.41 1.14 12.31
N SER A 80 12.97 1.17 11.05
CA SER A 80 12.97 2.41 10.26
C SER A 80 11.90 3.43 10.67
N ALA A 81 10.76 2.97 11.20
CA ALA A 81 9.68 3.80 11.71
C ALA A 81 8.73 2.96 12.57
N LYS A 82 7.85 3.61 13.35
CA LYS A 82 6.91 2.92 14.26
C LYS A 82 5.89 2.02 13.56
N SER A 83 5.52 2.31 12.31
CA SER A 83 4.43 1.62 11.59
C SER A 83 4.90 1.05 10.24
N THR A 84 6.06 0.38 10.26
CA THR A 84 6.57 -0.36 9.10
C THR A 84 5.85 -1.70 8.97
N LEU A 85 5.79 -2.25 7.75
CA LEU A 85 5.19 -3.57 7.53
C LEU A 85 6.00 -4.65 8.25
N ALA A 86 7.33 -4.52 8.21
CA ALA A 86 8.24 -5.37 8.95
C ALA A 86 7.95 -5.40 10.46
N ALA A 87 7.75 -4.24 11.10
CA ALA A 87 7.39 -4.20 12.51
C ALA A 87 6.06 -4.90 12.78
N SER A 88 5.02 -4.60 11.98
CA SER A 88 3.70 -5.23 12.14
C SER A 88 3.72 -6.74 11.99
N ILE A 89 4.47 -7.28 11.01
CA ILE A 89 4.60 -8.74 10.82
C ILE A 89 5.28 -9.41 12.02
N LEU A 90 6.29 -8.77 12.62
CA LEU A 90 7.00 -9.35 13.77
C LEU A 90 6.14 -9.37 15.05
N GLU A 91 5.21 -8.43 15.18
CA GLU A 91 4.28 -8.34 16.31
C GLU A 91 3.03 -9.22 16.13
N ASP A 92 2.74 -9.68 14.90
CA ASP A 92 1.56 -10.49 14.60
C ASP A 92 1.71 -11.95 15.02
N LYS A 93 0.80 -12.39 15.90
CA LYS A 93 0.70 -13.78 16.36
C LYS A 93 0.39 -14.76 15.23
N ALA A 94 -0.38 -14.37 14.22
CA ALA A 94 -0.67 -15.23 13.06
C ALA A 94 0.57 -15.48 12.18
N MET A 95 1.60 -14.63 12.30
CA MET A 95 2.86 -14.76 11.59
C MET A 95 3.92 -15.51 12.40
N GLN A 96 3.68 -15.77 13.70
CA GLN A 96 4.55 -16.59 14.53
C GLN A 96 4.63 -18.03 14.01
N GLY A 97 5.81 -18.66 14.14
CA GLY A 97 6.05 -20.01 13.63
C GLY A 97 6.41 -20.09 12.14
N LYS A 98 6.30 -19.00 11.37
CA LYS A 98 6.74 -18.94 9.95
C LYS A 98 8.25 -18.72 9.76
N GLY A 99 9.04 -18.76 10.85
CA GLY A 99 10.49 -18.54 10.81
C GLY A 99 10.91 -17.10 10.49
N ILE A 100 10.00 -16.13 10.61
CA ILE A 100 10.25 -14.71 10.35
C ILE A 100 10.87 -14.07 11.60
N ASN A 101 11.94 -13.30 11.42
CA ASN A 101 12.64 -12.56 12.47
C ASN A 101 13.20 -11.24 11.94
N GLU A 102 13.75 -10.39 12.82
CA GLU A 102 14.30 -9.08 12.44
C GLU A 102 15.34 -9.15 11.32
N GLY A 103 16.14 -10.22 11.26
CA GLY A 103 17.20 -10.39 10.27
C GLY A 103 16.70 -10.77 8.88
N ASN A 104 15.49 -11.32 8.76
CA ASN A 104 14.97 -11.83 7.47
C ASN A 104 13.64 -11.20 7.02
N VAL A 105 12.92 -10.48 7.88
CA VAL A 105 11.56 -9.98 7.59
C VAL A 105 11.50 -9.12 6.31
N GLY A 106 12.52 -8.28 6.06
CA GLY A 106 12.58 -7.48 4.84
C GLY A 106 12.68 -8.32 3.56
N GLN A 107 13.47 -9.40 3.60
CA GLN A 107 13.57 -10.33 2.47
C GLN A 107 12.33 -11.20 2.35
N TRP A 108 11.74 -11.60 3.48
CA TRP A 108 10.48 -12.33 3.51
C TRP A 108 9.36 -11.52 2.83
N ILE A 109 9.21 -10.24 3.16
CA ILE A 109 8.21 -9.36 2.52
C ILE A 109 8.41 -9.34 1.00
N LYS A 110 9.64 -9.13 0.53
CA LYS A 110 9.96 -9.09 -0.91
C LYS A 110 9.61 -10.39 -1.62
N ASN A 111 9.84 -11.53 -0.97
CA ASN A 111 9.66 -12.84 -1.55
C ASN A 111 8.23 -13.39 -1.46
N ASN A 112 7.40 -12.86 -0.55
CA ASN A 112 6.10 -13.46 -0.24
C ASN A 112 4.91 -12.52 -0.48
N CYS A 113 5.10 -11.19 -0.40
CA CYS A 113 4.01 -10.26 -0.64
C CYS A 113 3.99 -9.82 -2.11
N ARG A 114 2.81 -9.81 -2.75
CA ARG A 114 2.63 -9.10 -4.02
C ARG A 114 2.60 -7.61 -3.73
N ARG A 115 3.36 -6.83 -4.49
CA ARG A 115 3.37 -5.38 -4.35
C ARG A 115 2.74 -4.72 -5.58
N ILE A 116 1.73 -3.88 -5.37
CA ILE A 116 1.16 -3.03 -6.41
C ILE A 116 1.44 -1.58 -6.02
N ASP A 117 2.09 -0.86 -6.92
CA ASP A 117 2.37 0.57 -6.81
C ASP A 117 1.34 1.36 -7.63
N ILE A 118 0.84 2.47 -7.09
CA ILE A 118 0.03 3.46 -7.80
C ILE A 118 0.85 4.74 -7.79
N LEU A 119 1.43 5.09 -8.94
CA LEU A 119 2.20 6.32 -9.12
C LEU A 119 1.26 7.41 -9.62
N LEU A 120 1.34 8.59 -9.03
CA LEU A 120 0.52 9.74 -9.37
C LEU A 120 1.40 10.95 -9.67
N ASP A 121 0.99 11.76 -10.63
CA ASP A 121 1.56 13.09 -10.81
C ASP A 121 1.37 13.92 -9.53
N SER A 122 2.43 14.59 -9.06
CA SER A 122 2.34 15.45 -7.88
C SER A 122 1.37 16.63 -8.04
N ASP A 123 1.09 17.05 -9.27
CA ASP A 123 0.19 18.17 -9.58
C ASP A 123 -1.29 17.85 -9.26
N LEU A 124 -1.64 16.56 -9.15
CA LEU A 124 -2.95 16.13 -8.63
C LEU A 124 -3.18 16.56 -7.18
N GLY A 125 -2.11 16.90 -6.46
CA GLY A 125 -2.16 17.42 -5.10
C GLY A 125 -2.44 16.37 -4.03
N ILE A 126 -2.16 16.75 -2.78
CA ILE A 126 -2.20 15.82 -1.65
C ILE A 126 -3.58 15.19 -1.46
N PHE A 127 -4.67 15.94 -1.62
CA PHE A 127 -6.03 15.43 -1.39
C PHE A 127 -6.41 14.29 -2.35
N SER A 128 -5.89 14.29 -3.59
CA SER A 128 -6.09 13.18 -4.52
C SER A 128 -5.39 11.92 -4.01
N LEU A 129 -4.18 12.06 -3.46
CA LEU A 129 -3.45 10.96 -2.83
C LEU A 129 -4.20 10.41 -1.60
N GLU A 130 -4.75 11.29 -0.76
CA GLU A 130 -5.50 10.88 0.44
C GLU A 130 -6.81 10.19 0.08
N LEU A 131 -7.53 10.71 -0.93
CA LEU A 131 -8.77 10.13 -1.42
C LEU A 131 -8.55 8.68 -1.87
N ILE A 132 -7.51 8.45 -2.67
CA ILE A 132 -7.21 7.11 -3.19
C ILE A 132 -6.79 6.17 -2.06
N GLU A 133 -5.92 6.61 -1.14
CA GLU A 133 -5.55 5.81 0.03
C GLU A 133 -6.79 5.42 0.85
N ALA A 134 -7.65 6.38 1.18
CA ALA A 134 -8.86 6.16 1.96
C ALA A 134 -9.86 5.24 1.25
N ALA A 135 -10.06 5.41 -0.05
CA ALA A 135 -10.94 4.54 -0.84
C ALA A 135 -10.45 3.08 -0.83
N LEU A 136 -9.14 2.87 -0.95
CA LEU A 136 -8.54 1.54 -0.90
C LEU A 136 -8.56 0.95 0.51
N HIS A 137 -8.33 1.75 1.55
CA HIS A 137 -8.52 1.32 2.94
C HIS A 137 -9.95 0.88 3.19
N TYR A 138 -10.94 1.66 2.74
CA TYR A 138 -12.35 1.34 2.91
C TYR A 138 -12.75 0.06 2.16
N LYS A 139 -12.24 -0.12 0.94
CA LYS A 139 -12.55 -1.30 0.12
C LYS A 139 -11.90 -2.58 0.66
N TYR A 140 -10.65 -2.51 1.09
CA TYR A 140 -9.82 -3.70 1.33
C TYR A 140 -9.51 -3.97 2.80
N GLU A 141 -9.80 -3.04 3.71
CA GLU A 141 -9.62 -3.17 5.15
C GLU A 141 -8.27 -3.80 5.55
N PRO A 142 -7.12 -3.23 5.13
CA PRO A 142 -5.82 -3.87 5.31
C PRO A 142 -5.48 -4.19 6.76
N VAL A 143 -4.93 -5.38 6.99
CA VAL A 143 -4.72 -5.98 8.34
C VAL A 143 -4.00 -5.06 9.31
N TYR A 144 -3.01 -4.31 8.83
CA TYR A 144 -2.13 -3.47 9.65
C TYR A 144 -2.39 -1.96 9.53
N GLU A 145 -3.59 -1.55 9.08
CA GLU A 145 -4.02 -0.14 9.15
C GLU A 145 -5.10 0.07 10.21
N GLY A 146 -5.07 1.26 10.82
CA GLY A 146 -5.91 1.61 11.97
C GLY A 146 -5.60 0.82 13.23
N PHE A 147 -6.04 1.30 14.38
CA PHE A 147 -5.93 0.52 15.62
C PHE A 147 -6.96 -0.62 15.62
N ALA A 148 -6.59 -1.78 16.15
CA ALA A 148 -7.50 -2.94 16.22
C ALA A 148 -8.85 -2.61 16.87
N ALA A 149 -8.86 -1.73 17.89
CA ALA A 149 -10.08 -1.27 18.57
C ALA A 149 -11.00 -0.41 17.68
N GLN A 150 -10.52 0.14 16.57
CA GLN A 150 -11.27 0.99 15.66
C GLN A 150 -11.85 0.22 14.46
N ARG A 151 -11.30 -0.97 14.15
CA ARG A 151 -11.76 -1.78 13.02
C ARG A 151 -13.09 -2.44 13.39
N LYS A 152 -14.16 -2.04 12.71
CA LYS A 152 -15.46 -2.74 12.77
C LYS A 152 -15.47 -3.75 11.63
N ILE A 153 -15.55 -5.04 11.95
CA ILE A 153 -15.63 -6.09 10.93
C ILE A 153 -17.00 -5.96 10.26
N HIS A 154 -17.03 -5.47 9.03
CA HIS A 154 -18.20 -5.60 8.18
C HIS A 154 -18.21 -7.03 7.65
N LYS A 155 -19.03 -7.91 8.25
CA LYS A 155 -19.32 -9.21 7.64
C LYS A 155 -20.08 -8.93 6.34
N VAL A 156 -19.40 -9.08 5.21
CA VAL A 156 -20.04 -9.17 3.89
C VAL A 156 -20.57 -10.59 3.71
#